data_AF-M8BVU5-F1
#
_entry.id   AF-M8BVU5-F1
#
_cell.length_a   1.000
_cell.length_b   1.000
_cell.length_c   1.000
_cell.angle_alpha   90.00
_cell.angle_beta   90.00
_cell.angle_gamma   90.00
#
_symmetry.space_group_name_H-M   'P 1'
#
loop_
_entity.id
_entity.type
_entity.pdbx_description
1 polymer ?
#
loop_
_entity_poly.entity_id
_entity_poly.type
_entity_poly.pdbx_seq_one_letter_code
_entity_poly.pdbx_strand_id
1 'polypeptide(L)'
;MLVSGVAGLVSGACSMAIGEFVSVYAQYDIEVAQIKRTRRDDGDGGSGDRSSLPSPTMGAGASALAFATGAALPLLSGGFVRTWAGRVAAVCAASSVGLAGFGVLGAYLGGASAVRSGARVLVGGWLAMATTYGALKLFGVHGA
;
A
#
# COMPACT_ATOMS: atom_id res chain seq x y z
N MET A 1 16.05 -8.86 -13.80
CA MET A 1 15.61 -8.87 -12.39
C MET A 1 15.71 -7.49 -11.75
N LEU A 2 16.88 -6.85 -11.74
CA LEU A 2 16.99 -5.48 -11.20
C LEU A 2 16.15 -4.46 -12.00
N VAL A 3 16.28 -4.44 -13.34
CA VAL A 3 15.51 -3.50 -14.20
C VAL A 3 14.00 -3.70 -14.06
N SER A 4 13.53 -4.95 -14.12
CA SER A 4 12.10 -5.28 -13.93
C SER A 4 11.61 -4.98 -12.51
N GLY A 5 12.47 -5.13 -11.49
CA GLY A 5 12.15 -4.82 -10.11
C GLY A 5 12.05 -3.31 -9.86
N VAL A 6 12.96 -2.52 -10.42
CA VAL A 6 12.91 -1.06 -10.35
C VAL A 6 11.70 -0.52 -11.12
N ALA A 7 11.42 -1.05 -12.31
CA ALA A 7 10.22 -0.68 -13.07
C ALA A 7 8.93 -0.99 -12.29
N GLY A 8 8.86 -2.15 -11.64
CA GLY A 8 7.75 -2.52 -10.76
C GLY A 8 7.61 -1.60 -9.55
N LEU A 9 8.71 -1.18 -8.92
CA LEU A 9 8.69 -0.22 -7.81
C LEU A 9 8.14 1.13 -8.25
N VAL A 10 8.63 1.68 -9.37
CA VAL A 10 8.18 2.98 -9.89
C VAL A 10 6.69 2.91 -10.26
N SER A 11 6.27 1.85 -10.94
CA SER A 11 4.87 1.64 -11.28
C SER A 11 3.98 1.52 -10.04
N GLY A 12 4.41 0.77 -9.02
CA GLY A 12 3.69 0.61 -7.75
C GLY A 12 3.61 1.91 -6.95
N ALA A 13 4.70 2.66 -6.83
CA ALA A 13 4.74 3.93 -6.11
C ALA A 13 3.82 4.98 -6.77
N CYS A 14 3.85 5.09 -8.09
CA CYS A 14 2.93 5.97 -8.82
C CYS A 14 1.46 5.57 -8.64
N SER A 15 1.15 4.26 -8.70
CA SER A 15 -0.22 3.77 -8.48
C SER A 15 -0.73 4.09 -7.07
N MET A 16 0.12 3.96 -6.05
CA MET A 16 -0.24 4.27 -4.67
C MET A 16 -0.45 5.78 -4.46
N ALA A 17 0.41 6.62 -5.06
CA ALA A 17 0.27 8.07 -5.03
C ALA A 17 -1.06 8.53 -5.64
N ILE A 18 -1.40 8.00 -6.81
CA ILE A 18 -2.64 8.30 -7.51
C ILE A 18 -3.85 7.81 -6.70
N GLY A 19 -3.78 6.60 -6.14
CA GLY A 19 -4.86 6.04 -5.33
C GLY A 19 -5.17 6.89 -4.10
N GLU A 20 -4.13 7.33 -3.37
CA GLU A 20 -4.28 8.21 -2.21
C GLU A 20 -4.86 9.57 -2.62
N PHE A 21 -4.35 10.16 -3.70
CA PHE A 21 -4.85 11.44 -4.22
C PHE A 21 -6.34 11.38 -4.54
N VAL A 22 -6.76 10.34 -5.28
CA VAL A 22 -8.17 10.15 -5.65
C VAL A 22 -9.03 9.87 -4.42
N SER A 23 -8.53 9.11 -3.45
CA SER A 23 -9.27 8.82 -2.20
C SER A 23 -9.50 10.09 -1.36
N VAL A 24 -8.48 10.93 -1.19
CA VAL A 24 -8.60 12.21 -0.45
C VAL A 24 -9.56 13.16 -1.16
N TYR A 25 -9.50 13.24 -2.50
CA TYR A 25 -10.47 14.02 -3.28
C TYR A 25 -11.90 13.49 -3.14
N ALA A 26 -12.08 12.17 -3.15
CA ALA A 26 -13.39 11.57 -2.93
C ALA A 26 -13.92 11.89 -1.52
N GLN A 27 -13.08 11.80 -0.49
CA GLN A 27 -13.45 12.19 0.88
C GLN A 27 -13.89 13.65 0.96
N TYR A 28 -13.16 14.55 0.30
CA TYR A 28 -13.53 15.96 0.21
C TYR A 28 -14.89 16.16 -0.48
N ASP A 29 -15.15 15.45 -1.58
CA ASP A 29 -16.43 15.54 -2.30
C ASP A 29 -17.61 15.06 -1.44
N ILE A 30 -17.44 13.96 -0.71
CA ILE A 30 -18.47 13.46 0.22
C ILE A 30 -18.74 14.48 1.33
N GLU A 31 -17.71 15.09 1.91
CA GLU A 31 -17.86 16.10 2.96
C GLU A 31 -18.60 17.36 2.47
N VAL A 32 -18.22 17.89 1.30
CA VAL A 32 -18.90 19.04 0.68
C VAL A 32 -20.37 18.71 0.36
N ALA A 33 -20.63 17.49 -0.12
CA ALA A 33 -21.99 17.02 -0.37
C ALA A 33 -22.80 16.87 0.92
N GLN A 34 -22.19 16.45 2.04
CA GLN A 34 -22.85 16.40 3.35
C GLN A 34 -23.18 17.80 3.87
N ILE A 35 -22.25 18.76 3.79
CA ILE A 35 -22.49 20.16 4.19
C ILE A 35 -23.68 20.75 3.43
N LYS A 36 -23.80 20.49 2.12
CA LYS A 36 -24.91 20.97 1.30
C LYS A 36 -26.27 20.37 1.72
N ARG A 37 -26.29 19.14 2.27
CA ARG A 37 -27.52 18.52 2.82
C ARG A 37 -27.88 19.12 4.17
N THR A 38 -26.93 19.21 5.10
CA THR A 38 -27.18 19.77 6.44
C THR A 38 -27.67 21.22 6.35
N ARG A 39 -27.10 22.03 5.45
CA ARG A 39 -27.53 23.43 5.22
C ARG A 39 -28.93 23.59 4.63
N ARG A 40 -29.54 22.52 4.10
CA ARG A 40 -30.89 22.53 3.55
C ARG A 40 -31.94 22.13 4.61
N ASP A 41 -31.51 21.41 5.65
CA ASP A 41 -32.36 20.95 6.75
C ASP A 41 -32.40 21.97 7.90
N ASP A 42 -31.26 22.61 8.22
CA ASP A 42 -31.16 23.60 9.29
C ASP A 42 -30.98 25.04 8.76
N GLY A 43 -31.89 25.93 9.17
CA GLY A 43 -31.73 27.39 9.10
C GLY A 43 -30.83 27.96 10.20
N ASP A 44 -30.10 27.11 10.93
CA ASP A 44 -29.21 27.50 12.03
C ASP A 44 -27.73 27.24 11.68
N GLY A 45 -26.89 28.22 11.99
CA GLY A 45 -25.53 28.38 11.50
C GLY A 45 -24.51 27.50 12.23
N GLY A 46 -24.65 26.18 12.13
CA GLY A 46 -23.64 25.23 12.61
C GLY A 46 -22.34 25.34 11.80
N SER A 47 -21.32 25.95 12.40
CA SER A 47 -19.97 26.05 11.86
C SER A 47 -19.37 24.66 11.62
N GLY A 48 -19.50 24.16 10.39
CA GLY A 48 -18.74 23.02 9.91
C GLY A 48 -17.25 23.31 10.04
N ASP A 49 -16.58 22.49 10.85
CA ASP A 49 -15.18 22.62 11.22
C ASP A 49 -14.30 22.43 9.97
N ARG A 50 -13.99 23.56 9.32
CA ARG A 50 -13.19 23.68 8.08
C ARG A 50 -11.68 23.55 8.30
N SER A 51 -11.25 23.10 9.47
CA SER A 51 -9.89 23.34 9.96
C SER A 51 -8.88 22.21 9.72
N SER A 52 -9.24 21.11 9.02
CA SER A 52 -8.28 20.02 8.73
C SER A 52 -8.48 19.38 7.36
N LEU A 53 -8.44 20.19 6.29
CA LEU A 53 -8.40 19.65 4.93
C LEU A 53 -7.13 18.79 4.76
N PRO A 54 -7.26 17.47 4.50
CA PRO A 54 -6.10 16.65 4.17
C PRO A 54 -5.50 17.16 2.87
N SER A 55 -4.23 17.59 2.90
CA SER A 55 -3.56 18.08 1.70
C SER A 55 -3.29 16.92 0.74
N PRO A 56 -3.96 16.86 -0.43
CA PRO A 56 -3.96 15.69 -1.30
C PRO A 56 -2.59 15.40 -1.90
N THR A 57 -1.82 16.45 -2.20
CA THR A 57 -0.46 16.33 -2.72
C THR A 57 0.53 15.80 -1.69
N MET A 58 0.37 16.19 -0.41
CA MET A 58 1.24 15.73 0.68
C MET A 58 0.95 14.27 1.05
N GLY A 59 -0.32 13.88 1.12
CA GLY A 59 -0.72 12.48 1.36
C GLY A 59 -0.24 11.55 0.25
N ALA A 60 -0.45 11.93 -1.01
CA ALA A 60 0.05 11.16 -2.16
C ALA A 60 1.59 11.00 -2.15
N GLY A 61 2.32 12.07 -1.83
CA GLY A 61 3.78 12.02 -1.71
C GLY A 61 4.26 11.12 -0.58
N ALA A 62 3.64 11.21 0.60
CA ALA A 62 3.98 10.36 1.75
C ALA A 62 3.73 8.87 1.46
N SER A 63 2.59 8.55 0.84
CA SER A 63 2.25 7.16 0.46
C SER A 63 3.22 6.60 -0.58
N ALA A 64 3.61 7.39 -1.59
CA ALA A 64 4.61 6.98 -2.57
C ALA A 64 5.97 6.65 -1.92
N LEU A 65 6.42 7.51 -0.99
CA LEU A 65 7.68 7.33 -0.28
C LEU A 65 7.63 6.13 0.66
N ALA A 66 6.52 5.91 1.37
CA ALA A 66 6.33 4.74 2.22
C ALA A 66 6.42 3.44 1.41
N PHE A 67 5.78 3.40 0.24
CA PHE A 67 5.88 2.26 -0.68
C PHE A 67 7.30 2.05 -1.21
N ALA A 68 7.95 3.10 -1.70
CA ALA A 68 9.31 3.02 -2.24
C ALA A 68 10.29 2.52 -1.18
N THR A 69 10.17 3.01 0.05
CA THR A 69 11.00 2.59 1.19
C THR A 69 10.75 1.13 1.55
N GLY A 70 9.48 0.69 1.57
CA GLY A 70 9.14 -0.70 1.87
C GLY A 70 9.56 -1.69 0.77
N ALA A 71 9.48 -1.29 -0.49
CA ALA A 71 9.87 -2.09 -1.64
C ALA A 71 11.40 -2.20 -1.81
N ALA A 72 12.17 -1.28 -1.22
CA ALA A 72 13.63 -1.33 -1.26
C ALA A 72 14.21 -2.59 -0.59
N LEU A 73 13.61 -3.03 0.52
CA LEU A 73 14.08 -4.20 1.29
C LEU A 73 14.10 -5.51 0.45
N PRO A 74 12.98 -5.94 -0.18
CA PRO A 74 12.98 -7.11 -1.06
C PRO A 74 13.86 -6.95 -2.30
N LEU A 75 13.95 -5.74 -2.87
CA LEU A 75 14.76 -5.48 -4.06
C LEU A 75 16.27 -5.60 -3.77
N LEU A 76 16.73 -5.06 -2.65
CA LEU A 76 18.12 -5.20 -2.20
C LEU A 76 18.44 -6.66 -1.90
N SER A 77 17.52 -7.36 -1.23
CA SER A 77 17.68 -8.78 -0.92
C SER A 77 17.77 -9.67 -2.16
N GLY A 78 17.00 -9.36 -3.22
CA GLY A 78 16.99 -10.13 -4.47
C GLY A 78 18.15 -9.82 -5.43
N GLY A 79 18.88 -8.73 -5.18
CA GLY A 79 19.99 -8.25 -6.01
C GLY A 79 21.36 -8.84 -5.67
N PHE A 80 21.62 -9.16 -4.39
CA PHE A 80 22.94 -9.60 -3.92
C PHE A 80 23.18 -11.12 -3.96
N VAL A 81 22.11 -11.94 -3.99
CA VAL A 81 22.24 -13.40 -4.04
C VAL A 81 22.29 -13.87 -5.50
N ARG A 82 23.27 -14.70 -5.89
CA ARG A 82 23.39 -15.23 -7.27
C ARG A 82 22.63 -16.54 -7.51
N THR A 83 22.44 -17.35 -6.46
CA THR A 83 21.78 -18.67 -6.56
C THR A 83 20.27 -18.52 -6.67
N TRP A 84 19.61 -19.12 -7.68
CA TRP A 84 18.17 -18.96 -7.95
C TRP A 84 17.28 -19.29 -6.75
N ALA A 85 17.51 -20.43 -6.10
CA ALA A 85 16.78 -20.81 -4.88
C ALA A 85 17.02 -19.85 -3.71
N GLY A 86 18.28 -19.40 -3.53
CA GLY A 86 18.65 -18.44 -2.50
C GLY A 86 18.01 -17.07 -2.72
N ARG A 87 17.88 -16.62 -3.97
CA ARG A 87 17.21 -15.36 -4.32
C ARG A 87 15.74 -15.38 -3.98
N VAL A 88 15.03 -16.45 -4.34
CA VAL A 88 13.61 -16.60 -4.03
C VAL A 88 13.41 -16.63 -2.52
N ALA A 89 14.20 -17.44 -1.80
CA ALA A 89 14.13 -17.52 -0.34
C ALA A 89 14.40 -16.17 0.33
N ALA A 90 15.43 -15.44 -0.13
CA ALA A 90 15.78 -14.14 0.41
C ALA A 90 14.68 -13.09 0.17
N VAL A 91 14.10 -13.05 -1.03
CA VAL A 91 12.98 -12.14 -1.35
C VAL A 91 11.74 -12.49 -0.53
N CYS A 92 11.38 -13.77 -0.39
CA CYS A 92 10.25 -14.20 0.44
C CYS A 92 10.46 -13.85 1.91
N ALA A 93 11.66 -14.04 2.44
CA ALA A 93 12.02 -13.69 3.81
C ALA A 93 11.96 -12.16 4.03
N ALA A 94 12.62 -11.39 3.15
CA ALA A 94 12.63 -9.93 3.21
C ALA A 94 11.22 -9.34 3.10
N SER A 95 10.39 -9.85 2.20
CA SER A 95 8.99 -9.44 2.05
C SER A 95 8.16 -9.77 3.29
N SER A 96 8.35 -10.96 3.88
CA SER A 96 7.63 -11.35 5.11
C SER A 96 8.02 -10.46 6.28
N VAL A 97 9.31 -10.16 6.45
CA VAL A 97 9.80 -9.23 7.48
C VAL A 97 9.26 -7.82 7.25
N GLY A 98 9.29 -7.34 6.00
CA GLY A 98 8.72 -6.04 5.64
C GLY A 98 7.22 -5.94 5.94
N LEU A 99 6.43 -6.91 5.48
CA LEU A 99 4.98 -6.97 5.72
C LEU A 99 4.64 -7.05 7.22
N ALA A 100 5.36 -7.86 7.98
CA ALA A 100 5.20 -7.93 9.43
C ALA A 100 5.53 -6.57 10.08
N GLY A 101 6.65 -5.96 9.69
CA GLY A 101 7.09 -4.65 10.18
C GLY A 101 6.05 -3.56 9.91
N PHE A 102 5.61 -3.41 8.66
CA PHE A 102 4.56 -2.44 8.31
C PHE A 102 3.21 -2.76 8.95
N GLY A 103 2.83 -4.03 9.07
CA GLY A 103 1.59 -4.43 9.72
C GLY A 103 1.57 -4.13 11.23
N VAL A 104 2.72 -4.24 11.90
CA VAL A 104 2.89 -3.85 13.30
C VAL A 104 2.94 -2.33 13.44
N LEU A 105 3.73 -1.64 12.60
CA LEU A 105 3.88 -0.19 12.65
C LEU A 105 2.55 0.53 12.37
N GLY A 106 1.78 0.04 11.38
CA GLY A 106 0.45 0.55 11.07
C GLY A 106 -0.56 0.33 12.20
N ALA A 107 -0.45 -0.78 12.95
CA ALA A 107 -1.27 -0.97 14.14
C ALA A 107 -0.87 -0.05 15.29
N TYR A 108 0.43 0.19 15.47
CA TYR A 108 0.92 1.10 16.50
C TYR A 108 0.42 2.53 16.24
N LEU A 109 0.53 3.00 15.00
CA LEU A 109 0.02 4.32 14.60
C LEU A 109 -1.52 4.40 14.62
N GLY A 110 -2.21 3.29 14.33
CA GLY A 110 -3.67 3.20 14.31
C GLY A 110 -4.33 2.83 15.64
N GLY A 111 -3.58 2.67 16.73
CA GLY A 111 -4.10 2.30 18.05
C GLY A 111 -4.72 0.90 18.15
N ALA A 112 -4.38 -0.01 17.24
CA ALA A 112 -4.97 -1.35 17.14
C ALA A 112 -4.01 -2.47 17.62
N SER A 113 -4.53 -3.68 17.82
CA SER A 113 -3.73 -4.84 18.26
C SER A 113 -2.71 -5.26 17.19
N ALA A 114 -1.42 -5.06 17.46
CA ALA A 114 -0.29 -5.33 16.55
C ALA A 114 -0.24 -6.76 15.99
N VAL A 115 -0.64 -7.76 16.78
CA VAL A 115 -0.62 -9.16 16.35
C VAL A 115 -1.70 -9.45 15.29
N ARG A 116 -2.91 -8.91 15.46
CA ARG A 116 -4.01 -9.16 14.50
C ARG A 116 -3.87 -8.37 13.21
N SER A 117 -3.26 -7.19 13.25
CA SER A 117 -2.95 -6.43 12.04
C SER A 117 -1.81 -7.10 11.27
N GLY A 118 -0.71 -7.43 11.96
CA GLY A 118 0.45 -8.10 11.37
C GLY A 118 0.06 -9.43 10.74
N ALA A 119 -0.76 -10.25 11.42
CA ALA A 119 -1.25 -11.51 10.88
C ALA A 119 -2.08 -11.31 9.60
N ARG A 120 -3.00 -10.33 9.56
CA ARG A 120 -3.81 -10.06 8.36
C ARG A 120 -2.97 -9.58 7.18
N VAL A 121 -1.97 -8.73 7.42
CA VAL A 121 -1.07 -8.22 6.39
C VAL A 121 -0.18 -9.34 5.84
N LEU A 122 0.35 -10.20 6.71
CA LEU A 122 1.14 -11.37 6.30
C LEU A 122 0.32 -12.37 5.48
N VAL A 123 -0.87 -12.73 5.96
CA VAL A 123 -1.77 -13.66 5.27
C VAL A 123 -2.17 -13.10 3.91
N GLY A 124 -2.55 -11.81 3.84
CA GLY A 124 -2.87 -11.15 2.58
C GLY A 124 -1.70 -11.13 1.61
N GLY A 125 -0.49 -10.84 2.10
CA GLY A 125 0.73 -10.83 1.28
C GLY A 125 1.10 -12.22 0.73
N TRP A 126 1.01 -13.26 1.55
CA TRP A 126 1.25 -14.64 1.10
C TRP A 126 0.20 -15.12 0.10
N LEU A 127 -1.06 -14.77 0.32
CA LEU A 127 -2.14 -15.12 -0.61
C LEU A 127 -1.94 -14.44 -1.97
N ALA A 128 -1.58 -13.16 -1.98
CA ALA A 128 -1.23 -12.44 -3.21
C ALA A 128 -0.05 -13.10 -3.95
N MET A 129 1.03 -13.46 -3.24
CA MET A 129 2.18 -14.16 -3.83
C MET A 129 1.80 -15.52 -4.41
N ALA A 130 0.97 -16.29 -3.70
CA ALA A 130 0.46 -17.58 -4.17
C ALA A 130 -0.38 -17.42 -5.45
N THR A 131 -1.25 -16.41 -5.50
CA THR A 131 -2.06 -16.10 -6.69
C THR A 131 -1.20 -15.72 -7.88
N THR A 132 -0.23 -14.81 -7.70
CA THR A 132 0.66 -14.38 -8.80
C THR A 132 1.53 -15.53 -9.30
N TYR A 133 2.09 -16.34 -8.40
CA TYR A 133 2.86 -17.54 -8.77
C TYR A 133 1.99 -18.58 -9.50
N GLY A 134 0.75 -18.81 -9.02
CA GLY A 134 -0.20 -19.71 -9.64
C GLY A 134 -0.56 -19.30 -11.06
N ALA A 135 -0.84 -18.01 -11.29
CA ALA A 135 -1.12 -17.48 -12.62
C ALA A 135 0.08 -17.63 -13.56
N LEU A 136 1.29 -17.26 -13.10
CA LEU A 136 2.52 -17.45 -13.86
C LEU A 136 2.76 -18.92 -14.22
N LYS A 137 2.48 -19.85 -13.32
CA LYS A 137 2.61 -21.29 -13.57
C LYS A 137 1.57 -21.79 -14.57
N LEU A 138 0.32 -21.32 -14.49
CA LEU A 138 -0.75 -21.72 -15.40
C LEU A 138 -0.47 -21.28 -16.84
N PHE A 139 -0.01 -20.04 -17.03
CA PHE A 139 0.29 -19.46 -18.34
C PHE A 139 1.70 -19.77 -18.86
N GLY A 140 2.66 -20.07 -17.99
CA GLY A 140 4.06 -20.31 -18.35
C GLY A 140 4.47 -21.78 -18.52
N VAL A 141 3.66 -22.75 -18.07
CA VAL A 141 3.93 -24.20 -18.22
C VAL A 141 3.34 -24.78 -19.52
N HIS A 142 2.43 -24.07 -20.20
CA HIS A 142 1.86 -24.53 -21.47
C HIS A 142 2.65 -24.09 -22.72
N GLY A 143 3.87 -23.55 -22.55
CA GLY A 143 4.62 -22.91 -23.63
C GLY A 143 6.14 -23.08 -23.57
N ALA A 144 6.65 -24.15 -22.97
CA ALA A 144 8.07 -24.54 -23.05
C ALA A 144 8.20 -26.06 -23.23
#